data_AF-A0A9Q3HL68-F1
#
_entry.id   AF-A0A9Q3HL68-F1
#
_cell.length_a   1.000
_cell.length_b   1.000
_cell.length_c   1.000
_cell.angle_alpha   90.00
_cell.angle_beta   90.00
_cell.angle_gamma   90.00
#
_symmetry.space_group_name_H-M   'P 1'
#
loop_
_entity.id
_entity.type
_entity.pdbx_description
1 polymer ?
#
loop_
_entity_poly.entity_id
_entity_poly.type
_entity_poly.pdbx_seq_one_letter_code
_entity_poly.pdbx_strand_id
1 'polypeptide(L)'
;MAPPAIAIFSDSQEALKSTTLLKRKTPGQHLTTKVFKNFQNRSPCFSIKLYWCPGHTGIQQNEEVDKLAKEAATSTAISQHTLYHISISKLKQKTNRDSRNPPILMNKESHIVKFRTPPKLIIQALDQIEKGLASTINQLCSDNSPLNAYLYQIKQVTSPRCTYCDISETTSHYLIYCKNF
;
A
#
# COMPACT_ATOMS: atom_id res chain seq x y z
N MET A 1 36.23 4.36 36.38
CA MET A 1 36.50 4.22 34.93
C MET A 1 35.22 4.50 34.18
N ALA A 2 35.25 5.34 33.14
CA ALA A 2 34.07 5.56 32.31
C ALA A 2 33.66 4.25 31.63
N PRO A 3 32.35 3.97 31.48
CA PRO A 3 31.91 2.76 30.78
C PRO A 3 32.45 2.77 29.34
N PRO A 4 32.89 1.61 28.82
CA PRO A 4 33.31 1.50 27.42
C PRO A 4 32.19 1.98 26.49
N ALA A 5 32.56 2.76 25.47
CA ALA A 5 31.59 3.37 24.55
C ALA A 5 31.57 2.64 23.21
N ILE A 6 30.37 2.37 22.69
CA ILE A 6 30.16 1.81 21.35
C ILE A 6 29.72 2.96 20.44
N ALA A 7 30.50 3.23 19.40
CA ALA A 7 30.15 4.18 18.36
C ALA A 7 29.51 3.43 17.18
N ILE A 8 28.30 3.84 16.79
CA ILE A 8 27.56 3.29 15.64
C ILE A 8 27.39 4.40 14.62
N PHE A 9 27.82 4.15 13.39
CA PHE A 9 27.69 5.07 12.27
C PHE A 9 26.56 4.61 11.36
N SER A 10 25.74 5.54 10.88
CA SER A 10 24.66 5.24 9.93
C SER A 10 24.42 6.41 8.98
N ASP A 11 24.16 6.08 7.72
CA ASP A 11 23.76 7.05 6.71
C ASP A 11 22.26 7.39 6.68
N SER A 12 21.46 6.58 7.37
CA SER A 12 20.02 6.78 7.48
C SER A 12 19.69 7.79 8.58
N GLN A 13 19.55 9.05 8.18
CA GLN A 13 19.10 10.12 9.08
C GLN A 13 17.77 9.79 9.77
N GLU A 14 16.85 9.14 9.06
CA GLU A 14 15.56 8.74 9.62
C GLU A 14 15.69 7.63 10.66
N ALA A 15 16.61 6.67 10.47
CA ALA A 15 16.90 5.66 11.49
C ALA A 15 17.40 6.31 12.78
N LEU A 16 18.37 7.24 12.67
CA LEU A 16 18.93 7.97 13.81
C LEU A 16 17.90 8.87 14.52
N LYS A 17 17.04 9.56 13.77
CA LYS A 17 15.92 10.34 14.32
C LYS A 17 14.91 9.44 15.04
N SER A 18 14.62 8.26 14.47
CA SER A 18 13.65 7.33 15.06
C SER A 18 14.13 6.76 16.41
N THR A 19 15.45 6.57 16.58
CA THR A 19 16.05 6.12 17.85
C THR A 19 16.12 7.22 18.91
N THR A 20 16.24 8.48 18.51
CA THR A 20 16.25 9.62 19.45
C THR A 20 14.84 10.04 19.87
N LEU A 21 13.84 9.82 19.01
CA LEU A 21 12.46 10.26 19.20
C LEU A 21 11.51 9.09 19.51
N LEU A 22 11.89 8.22 20.46
CA LEU A 22 11.15 7.01 20.85
C LEU A 22 9.69 7.27 21.26
N LYS A 23 9.30 8.51 21.56
CA LYS A 23 7.93 8.91 21.94
C LYS A 23 7.00 9.25 20.77
N ARG A 24 7.49 9.36 19.53
CA ARG A 24 6.62 9.59 18.36
C ARG A 24 5.64 8.41 18.15
N LYS A 25 4.55 8.64 17.43
CA LYS A 25 3.60 7.58 17.01
C LYS A 25 3.61 7.47 15.49
N THR A 26 4.72 6.96 14.94
CA THR A 26 4.85 6.75 13.49
C THR A 26 4.73 5.26 13.14
N PRO A 27 4.22 4.91 11.95
CA PRO A 27 4.20 3.53 11.48
C PRO A 27 5.59 2.90 11.52
N GLY A 28 5.70 1.67 12.02
CA GLY A 28 6.99 0.95 12.14
C GLY A 28 7.84 1.30 13.36
N GLN A 29 7.50 2.34 14.13
CA GLN A 29 8.28 2.77 15.30
C GLN A 29 8.35 1.73 16.42
N HIS A 30 7.36 0.85 16.53
CA HIS A 30 7.39 -0.27 17.47
C HIS A 30 8.58 -1.21 17.21
N LEU A 31 9.05 -1.31 15.97
CA LEU A 31 10.22 -2.11 15.59
C LEU A 31 11.49 -1.46 16.09
N THR A 32 11.68 -0.16 15.80
CA THR A 32 12.81 0.62 16.28
C THR A 32 12.90 0.55 17.81
N THR A 33 11.78 0.78 18.50
CA THR A 33 11.72 0.72 19.95
C THR A 33 12.06 -0.68 20.48
N LYS A 34 11.58 -1.75 19.83
CA LYS A 34 11.89 -3.13 20.22
C LYS A 34 13.37 -3.45 20.06
N VAL A 35 13.96 -3.12 18.90
CA VAL A 35 15.39 -3.34 18.62
C VAL A 35 16.25 -2.56 19.61
N PHE A 36 15.95 -1.28 19.81
CA PHE A 36 16.74 -0.42 20.69
C PHE A 36 16.66 -0.85 22.16
N LYS A 37 15.46 -1.18 22.67
CA LYS A 37 15.29 -1.72 24.03
C LYS A 37 16.04 -3.04 24.21
N ASN A 38 15.94 -3.95 23.23
CA ASN A 38 16.67 -5.22 23.29
C ASN A 38 18.18 -5.01 23.32
N PHE A 39 18.69 -4.08 22.52
CA PHE A 39 20.11 -3.75 22.49
C PHE A 39 20.57 -3.13 23.81
N GLN A 40 19.83 -2.15 24.34
CA GLN A 40 20.13 -1.53 25.64
C GLN A 40 20.09 -2.54 26.80
N ASN A 41 19.12 -3.46 26.81
CA ASN A 41 19.03 -4.51 27.82
C ASN A 41 20.20 -5.51 27.76
N ARG A 42 20.75 -5.74 26.56
CA ARG A 42 21.92 -6.64 26.36
C ARG A 42 23.25 -5.94 26.60
N SER A 43 23.27 -4.60 26.59
CA SER A 43 24.48 -3.79 26.74
C SER A 43 24.35 -2.74 27.85
N PRO A 44 23.97 -3.12 29.09
CA PRO A 44 23.75 -2.16 30.17
C PRO A 44 25.03 -1.43 30.60
N CYS A 45 26.20 -2.04 30.35
CA CYS A 45 27.51 -1.52 30.74
C CYS A 45 28.18 -0.64 29.68
N PHE A 46 27.56 -0.42 28.52
CA PHE A 46 28.15 0.35 27.42
C PHE A 46 27.38 1.64 27.16
N SER A 47 28.13 2.73 26.93
CA SER A 47 27.55 3.98 26.43
C SER A 47 27.45 3.92 24.92
N ILE A 48 26.24 4.02 24.35
CA ILE A 48 26.04 3.96 22.91
C ILE A 48 25.99 5.38 22.34
N LYS A 49 26.85 5.66 21.36
CA LYS A 49 26.88 6.92 20.61
C LYS A 49 26.53 6.64 19.15
N LEU A 50 25.54 7.36 18.64
CA LEU A 50 25.12 7.26 17.25
C LEU A 50 25.65 8.45 16.46
N TYR A 51 26.24 8.19 15.30
CA TYR A 51 26.80 9.21 14.41
C TYR A 51 26.18 9.08 13.03
N TRP A 52 25.86 10.23 12.43
CA TRP A 52 25.48 10.27 11.03
C TRP A 52 26.72 10.33 10.14
N CYS A 53 26.75 9.55 9.07
CA CYS A 53 27.74 9.66 8.00
C CYS A 53 27.02 9.80 6.65
N PRO A 54 27.60 10.48 5.66
CA PRO A 54 27.00 10.54 4.33
C PRO A 54 27.12 9.19 3.61
N GLY A 55 26.04 8.78 2.94
CA GLY A 55 26.04 7.60 2.07
C GLY A 55 26.57 7.94 0.67
N HIS A 56 27.13 6.94 -0.03
CA HIS A 56 27.62 7.04 -1.41
C HIS A 56 28.73 8.08 -1.66
N THR A 57 29.55 8.37 -0.64
CA THR A 57 30.66 9.33 -0.75
C THR A 57 32.05 8.67 -0.80
N GLY A 58 32.15 7.36 -1.05
CA GLY A 58 33.43 6.64 -1.06
C GLY A 58 33.94 6.22 0.32
N ILE A 59 33.12 6.29 1.38
CA ILE A 59 33.49 5.75 2.69
C ILE A 59 33.44 4.22 2.60
N GLN A 60 34.60 3.61 2.41
CA GLN A 60 34.75 2.18 2.14
C GLN A 60 33.95 1.30 3.12
N GLN A 61 34.02 1.59 4.42
CA GLN A 61 33.31 0.80 5.44
C GLN A 61 31.78 0.91 5.32
N ASN A 62 31.25 2.09 5.00
CA ASN A 62 29.80 2.27 4.82
C ASN A 62 29.32 1.59 3.53
N GLU A 63 30.12 1.68 2.46
CA GLU A 63 29.80 1.05 1.17
C GLU A 63 29.85 -0.47 1.22
N GLU A 64 30.81 -1.04 1.95
CA GLU A 64 30.89 -2.48 2.19
C GLU A 64 29.68 -2.99 2.99
N VAL A 65 29.30 -2.27 4.06
CA VAL A 65 28.12 -2.61 4.86
C VAL A 65 26.83 -2.48 4.05
N ASP A 66 26.68 -1.42 3.24
CA ASP A 66 25.52 -1.24 2.35
C ASP A 66 25.42 -2.36 1.30
N LYS A 67 26.57 -2.76 0.71
CA LYS A 67 26.64 -3.89 -0.22
C LYS A 67 26.20 -5.19 0.46
N LEU A 68 26.76 -5.52 1.63
CA LEU A 68 26.40 -6.72 2.38
C LEU A 68 24.92 -6.72 2.81
N ALA A 69 24.40 -5.56 3.24
CA ALA A 69 22.99 -5.42 3.60
C ALA A 69 22.05 -5.64 2.39
N LYS A 70 22.44 -5.14 1.20
CA LYS A 70 21.71 -5.38 -0.05
C LYS A 70 21.74 -6.85 -0.44
N GLU A 71 22.91 -7.48 -0.37
CA GLU A 71 23.08 -8.91 -0.66
C GLU A 71 22.20 -9.77 0.26
N ALA A 72 22.22 -9.49 1.57
CA ALA A 72 21.36 -10.15 2.55
C ALA A 72 19.87 -9.94 2.27
N ALA A 73 19.46 -8.73 1.88
CA ALA A 73 18.08 -8.43 1.54
C ALA A 73 17.60 -9.10 0.25
N THR A 74 18.50 -9.38 -0.70
CA THR A 74 18.20 -10.16 -1.91
C THR A 74 18.26 -11.67 -1.72
N SER A 75 19.04 -12.14 -0.74
CA SER A 75 19.14 -13.57 -0.46
C SER A 75 17.81 -14.10 0.08
N THR A 76 17.18 -14.99 -0.69
CA THR A 76 15.84 -15.56 -0.46
C THR A 76 15.80 -16.54 0.73
N ALA A 77 16.64 -16.35 1.75
CA ALA A 77 16.47 -17.01 3.03
C ALA A 77 15.24 -16.39 3.68
N ILE A 78 14.08 -16.98 3.39
CA ILE A 78 12.79 -16.67 4.00
C ILE A 78 12.97 -16.83 5.51
N SER A 79 13.33 -15.75 6.20
CA SER A 79 13.17 -15.71 7.64
C SER A 79 11.67 -15.69 7.87
N GLN A 80 11.13 -16.84 8.29
CA GLN A 80 9.74 -17.06 8.68
C GLN A 80 9.27 -16.15 9.84
N HIS A 81 10.07 -15.17 10.26
CA HIS A 81 9.74 -14.27 11.33
C HIS A 81 9.52 -12.86 10.79
N THR A 82 8.30 -12.38 11.04
CA THR A 82 7.78 -11.03 10.84
C THR A 82 7.53 -10.63 9.38
N LEU A 83 6.28 -10.82 8.97
CA LEU A 83 5.60 -9.97 7.98
C LEU A 83 5.72 -8.51 8.44
N TYR A 84 6.84 -7.86 8.15
CA TYR A 84 6.95 -6.42 8.31
C TYR A 84 5.93 -5.77 7.40
N HIS A 85 5.15 -4.83 7.93
CA HIS A 85 4.20 -4.05 7.14
C HIS A 85 4.95 -3.41 5.98
N ILE A 86 4.73 -3.94 4.77
CA ILE A 86 5.27 -3.34 3.55
C ILE A 86 4.62 -1.96 3.44
N SER A 87 5.43 -0.90 3.33
CA SER A 87 4.87 0.43 3.17
C SER A 87 4.03 0.49 1.88
N ILE A 88 2.90 1.20 1.93
CA ILE A 88 2.03 1.39 0.76
C ILE A 88 2.85 1.93 -0.43
N SER A 89 3.84 2.79 -0.17
CA SER A 89 4.76 3.31 -1.19
C SER A 89 5.60 2.22 -1.85
N LYS A 90 6.11 1.24 -1.08
CA LYS A 90 6.87 0.11 -1.62
C LYS A 90 5.97 -0.82 -2.44
N LEU A 91 4.73 -1.06 -2.00
CA LEU A 91 3.72 -1.77 -2.79
C LEU A 91 3.42 -1.05 -4.11
N LYS A 92 3.16 0.26 -4.07
CA LYS A 92 2.94 1.09 -5.27
C LYS A 92 4.12 1.08 -6.22
N GLN A 93 5.35 1.11 -5.70
CA GLN A 93 6.55 1.08 -6.53
C GLN A 93 6.72 -0.29 -7.20
N LYS A 94 6.45 -1.38 -6.48
CA LYS A 94 6.49 -2.74 -7.01
C LYS A 94 5.42 -2.93 -8.11
N THR A 95 4.17 -2.56 -7.84
CA THR A 95 3.09 -2.64 -8.84
C THR A 95 3.35 -1.76 -10.07
N ASN A 96 3.94 -0.57 -9.90
CA ASN A 96 4.36 0.28 -11.02
C ASN A 96 5.51 -0.32 -11.84
N ARG A 97 6.42 -1.06 -11.20
CA ARG A 97 7.51 -1.77 -11.89
C ARG A 97 6.96 -2.96 -12.67
N ASP A 98 6.07 -3.73 -12.05
CA ASP A 98 5.47 -4.93 -12.64
C ASP A 98 4.49 -4.58 -13.78
N SER A 99 3.81 -3.42 -13.71
CA SER A 99 2.94 -2.93 -14.80
C SER A 99 3.71 -2.34 -15.99
N ARG A 100 4.95 -1.88 -15.80
CA ARG A 100 5.83 -1.45 -16.91
C ARG A 100 6.39 -2.63 -17.69
N ASN A 101 6.65 -3.74 -17.02
CA ASN A 101 7.11 -4.99 -17.62
C ASN A 101 6.13 -6.12 -17.27
N PRO A 102 4.91 -6.12 -17.84
CA PRO A 102 3.96 -7.17 -17.54
C PRO A 102 4.58 -8.50 -18.01
N PRO A 103 4.66 -9.53 -17.14
CA PRO A 103 4.89 -10.88 -17.63
C PRO A 103 3.79 -11.15 -18.64
N ILE A 104 4.17 -11.64 -19.81
CA ILE A 104 3.32 -11.84 -20.97
C ILE A 104 2.19 -12.81 -20.59
N LEU A 105 1.08 -12.28 -20.06
CA LEU A 105 -0.17 -13.01 -19.89
C LEU A 105 -0.91 -12.95 -21.23
N MET A 106 -0.31 -13.59 -22.24
CA MET A 106 -0.92 -13.86 -23.54
C MET A 106 -1.85 -15.07 -23.40
N ASN A 107 -2.89 -14.95 -22.58
CA ASN A 107 -4.00 -15.89 -22.66
C ASN A 107 -5.13 -15.18 -23.40
N LYS A 108 -5.41 -15.68 -24.61
CA LYS A 108 -6.45 -15.22 -25.55
C LYS A 108 -7.86 -15.19 -24.96
N GLU A 109 -8.07 -15.76 -23.77
CA GLU A 109 -9.35 -15.84 -23.07
C GLU A 109 -9.49 -14.83 -21.93
N SER A 110 -8.42 -14.12 -21.59
CA SER A 110 -8.54 -13.00 -20.66
C SER A 110 -9.10 -11.81 -21.43
N HIS A 111 -10.40 -11.56 -21.28
CA HIS A 111 -11.03 -10.29 -21.59
C HIS A 111 -10.45 -9.19 -20.69
N ILE A 112 -9.15 -8.93 -20.80
CA ILE A 112 -8.50 -7.78 -20.17
C ILE A 112 -9.01 -6.60 -20.97
N VAL A 113 -10.09 -5.99 -20.48
CA VAL A 113 -10.46 -4.63 -20.83
C VAL A 113 -9.25 -3.79 -20.45
N LYS A 114 -8.40 -3.50 -21.45
CA LYS A 114 -7.33 -2.54 -21.29
C LYS A 114 -8.03 -1.24 -20.87
N PHE A 115 -7.88 -0.83 -19.62
CA PHE A 115 -8.10 0.56 -19.22
C PHE A 115 -7.03 1.38 -19.94
N ARG A 116 -7.28 1.63 -21.23
CA ARG A 116 -6.50 2.55 -22.05
C ARG A 116 -6.76 3.91 -21.43
N THR A 117 -5.84 4.33 -20.58
CA THR A 117 -5.87 5.56 -19.77
C THR A 117 -6.96 5.58 -18.68
N PRO A 118 -6.64 5.98 -17.43
CA PRO A 118 -7.69 6.38 -16.50
C PRO A 118 -8.47 7.53 -17.17
N PRO A 119 -9.82 7.53 -17.12
CA PRO A 119 -10.62 8.54 -17.78
C PRO A 119 -10.50 9.85 -17.00
N LYS A 120 -9.36 10.53 -17.15
CA LYS A 120 -9.02 11.75 -16.40
C LYS A 120 -10.13 12.79 -16.52
N LEU A 121 -10.73 12.92 -17.70
CA LEU A 121 -11.85 13.83 -17.96
C LEU A 121 -13.09 13.47 -17.13
N ILE A 122 -13.44 12.18 -17.02
CA ILE A 122 -14.58 11.74 -16.21
C ILE A 122 -14.30 11.98 -14.73
N ILE A 123 -13.11 11.63 -14.26
CA ILE A 123 -12.73 11.82 -12.85
C ILE A 123 -12.69 13.32 -12.51
N GLN A 124 -12.13 14.16 -13.40
CA GLN A 124 -12.12 15.61 -13.23
C GLN A 124 -13.54 16.19 -13.20
N ALA A 125 -14.42 15.75 -14.08
CA ALA A 125 -15.82 16.18 -14.08
C ALA A 125 -16.54 15.77 -12.79
N LEU A 126 -16.32 14.54 -12.31
CA LEU A 126 -16.91 14.06 -11.05
C LEU A 126 -16.37 14.81 -9.82
N ASP A 127 -15.10 15.23 -9.84
CA ASP A 127 -14.47 15.98 -8.75
C ASP A 127 -15.02 17.42 -8.62
N GLN A 128 -15.61 17.96 -9.69
CA GLN A 128 -16.29 19.26 -9.67
C GLN A 128 -17.73 19.19 -9.14
N ILE A 129 -18.27 17.99 -8.93
CA ILE A 129 -19.65 17.79 -8.49
C ILE A 129 -19.66 17.51 -6.98
N GLU A 130 -20.77 17.82 -6.32
CA GLU A 130 -20.98 17.41 -4.93
C GLU A 130 -20.73 15.90 -4.75
N LYS A 131 -19.98 15.54 -3.70
CA LYS A 131 -19.51 14.18 -3.43
C LYS A 131 -20.62 13.13 -3.46
N GLY A 132 -21.84 13.49 -3.02
CA GLY A 132 -23.00 12.61 -3.04
C GLY A 132 -23.35 12.15 -4.46
N LEU A 133 -23.50 13.09 -5.40
CA LEU A 133 -23.84 12.79 -6.79
C LEU A 133 -22.72 12.04 -7.51
N ALA A 134 -21.46 12.41 -7.28
CA ALA A 134 -20.31 11.69 -7.84
C ALA A 134 -20.28 10.23 -7.37
N SER A 135 -20.61 9.97 -6.11
CA SER A 135 -20.75 8.61 -5.56
C SER A 135 -21.87 7.84 -6.24
N THR A 136 -23.06 8.45 -6.39
CA THR A 136 -24.19 7.83 -7.09
C THR A 136 -23.87 7.46 -8.53
N ILE A 137 -23.21 8.35 -9.27
CA ILE A 137 -22.80 8.08 -10.66
C ILE A 137 -21.83 6.89 -10.70
N ASN A 138 -20.84 6.85 -9.82
CA ASN A 138 -19.90 5.72 -9.75
C ASN A 138 -20.60 4.40 -9.41
N GLN A 139 -21.57 4.41 -8.51
CA GLN A 139 -22.35 3.24 -8.14
C GLN A 139 -23.17 2.73 -9.34
N LEU A 140 -23.85 3.62 -10.07
CA LEU A 140 -24.57 3.29 -11.30
C LEU A 140 -23.61 2.72 -12.36
N CYS A 141 -22.51 3.41 -12.66
CA CYS A 141 -21.55 2.95 -13.69
C CYS A 141 -20.89 1.60 -13.36
N SER A 142 -20.88 1.17 -12.10
CA SER A 142 -20.27 -0.08 -11.65
C SER A 142 -21.28 -1.17 -11.30
N ASP A 143 -22.58 -0.96 -11.58
CA ASP A 143 -23.68 -1.85 -11.18
C ASP A 143 -23.72 -2.17 -9.67
N ASN A 144 -23.27 -1.22 -8.83
CA ASN A 144 -23.31 -1.28 -7.37
C ASN A 144 -24.28 -0.25 -6.76
N SER A 145 -25.16 0.32 -7.56
CA SER A 145 -26.25 1.17 -7.09
C SER A 145 -27.27 0.35 -6.30
N PRO A 146 -28.03 0.97 -5.39
CA PRO A 146 -29.06 0.30 -4.59
C PRO A 146 -30.32 -0.07 -5.41
N LEU A 147 -30.12 -0.80 -6.51
CA LEU A 147 -31.17 -1.41 -7.34
C LEU A 147 -31.33 -2.89 -6.95
N ASN A 148 -32.49 -3.48 -7.23
CA ASN A 148 -32.83 -4.83 -6.76
C ASN A 148 -31.82 -5.89 -7.20
N ALA A 149 -31.21 -5.78 -8.39
CA ALA A 149 -30.20 -6.74 -8.82
C ALA A 149 -28.97 -6.76 -7.89
N TYR A 150 -28.48 -5.58 -7.49
CA TYR A 150 -27.36 -5.46 -6.54
C TYR A 150 -27.79 -5.83 -5.11
N LEU A 151 -28.94 -5.31 -4.66
CA LEU A 151 -29.46 -5.60 -3.32
C LEU A 151 -29.71 -7.10 -3.11
N TYR A 152 -30.11 -7.82 -4.15
CA TYR A 152 -30.28 -9.27 -4.11
C TYR A 152 -28.94 -9.99 -3.96
N GLN A 153 -27.89 -9.56 -4.65
CA GLN A 153 -26.54 -10.13 -4.51
C GLN A 153 -26.01 -10.00 -3.08
N ILE A 154 -26.26 -8.87 -2.42
CA ILE A 154 -25.90 -8.65 -1.02
C ILE A 154 -26.96 -9.16 -0.02
N LYS A 155 -27.97 -9.89 -0.50
CA LYS A 155 -29.03 -10.55 0.29
C LYS A 155 -29.90 -9.59 1.13
N GLN A 156 -30.07 -8.36 0.66
CA GLN A 156 -30.94 -7.36 1.31
C GLN A 156 -32.39 -7.40 0.80
N VAL A 157 -32.62 -7.95 -0.39
CA VAL A 157 -33.96 -8.19 -0.95
C VAL A 157 -34.13 -9.64 -1.37
N THR A 158 -35.37 -10.08 -1.52
CA THR A 158 -35.73 -11.47 -1.85
C THR A 158 -35.75 -11.77 -3.34
N SER A 159 -35.79 -10.73 -4.19
CA SER A 159 -35.86 -10.86 -5.64
C SER A 159 -35.00 -9.78 -6.32
N PRO A 160 -34.26 -10.12 -7.39
CA PRO A 160 -33.50 -9.13 -8.18
C PRO A 160 -34.36 -8.35 -9.18
N ARG A 161 -35.67 -8.62 -9.25
CA ARG A 161 -36.54 -8.13 -10.32
C ARG A 161 -37.05 -6.71 -10.05
N CYS A 162 -37.17 -5.95 -11.12
CA CYS A 162 -37.82 -4.64 -11.11
C CYS A 162 -39.31 -4.82 -10.82
N THR A 163 -39.84 -3.96 -9.97
CA THR A 163 -41.25 -3.96 -9.56
C THR A 163 -42.21 -3.68 -10.71
N TYR A 164 -41.74 -3.03 -11.77
CA TYR A 164 -42.57 -2.53 -12.86
C TYR A 164 -42.63 -3.45 -14.09
N CYS A 165 -41.54 -4.14 -14.40
CA CYS A 165 -41.45 -4.94 -15.62
C CYS A 165 -41.05 -6.41 -15.37
N ASP A 166 -40.83 -6.80 -14.10
CA ASP A 166 -40.44 -8.15 -13.67
C ASP A 166 -39.16 -8.70 -14.34
N ILE A 167 -38.28 -7.82 -14.81
CA ILE A 167 -36.96 -8.15 -15.35
C ILE A 167 -35.91 -7.77 -14.31
N SER A 168 -34.74 -8.42 -14.30
CA SER A 168 -33.64 -8.07 -13.38
C SER A 168 -33.31 -6.57 -13.42
N GLU A 169 -33.38 -5.91 -12.27
CA GLU A 169 -33.20 -4.46 -12.15
C GLU A 169 -31.72 -4.08 -12.06
N THR A 170 -31.03 -4.13 -13.21
CA THR A 170 -29.65 -3.66 -13.36
C THR A 170 -29.61 -2.16 -13.68
N THR A 171 -28.43 -1.53 -13.63
CA THR A 171 -28.31 -0.10 -14.00
C THR A 171 -28.72 0.14 -15.44
N SER A 172 -28.30 -0.75 -16.35
CA SER A 172 -28.69 -0.67 -17.76
C SER A 172 -30.20 -0.77 -17.93
N HIS A 173 -30.84 -1.68 -17.20
CA HIS A 173 -32.30 -1.78 -17.21
C HIS A 173 -32.94 -0.48 -16.70
N TYR A 174 -32.55 -0.03 -15.51
CA TYR A 174 -33.13 1.12 -14.83
C TYR A 174 -32.99 2.42 -15.63
N LEU A 175 -31.83 2.68 -16.24
CA LEU A 175 -31.55 3.93 -16.96
C LEU A 175 -31.98 3.94 -18.43
N ILE A 176 -32.04 2.78 -19.09
CA ILE A 176 -32.16 2.72 -20.56
C ILE A 176 -33.41 1.96 -21.02
N TYR A 177 -33.76 0.86 -20.35
CA TYR A 177 -34.74 -0.10 -20.86
C TYR A 177 -36.02 -0.20 -20.04
N CYS A 178 -36.07 0.38 -18.84
CA CYS A 178 -37.26 0.36 -18.01
C CYS A 178 -38.31 1.29 -18.62
N LYS A 179 -39.50 0.77 -18.91
CA LYS A 179 -40.57 1.54 -19.57
C LYS A 179 -41.31 2.51 -18.63
N ASN A 180 -41.08 2.38 -17.32
CA ASN A 180 -41.80 3.11 -16.29
C ASN A 180 -40.90 4.07 -15.49
N PHE A 181 -39.67 4.34 -15.97
CA PHE A 181 -38.74 5.33 -15.45
C PHE A 181 -38.18 6.19 -16.58
#